data_AF-A0A923UNP5-F1
#
_entry.id   AF-A0A923UNP5-F1
#
_cell.length_a   1.000
_cell.length_b   1.000
_cell.length_c   1.000
_cell.angle_alpha   90.00
_cell.angle_beta   90.00
_cell.angle_gamma   90.00
#
_symmetry.space_group_name_H-M   'P 1'
#
loop_
_entity.id
_entity.type
_entity.pdbx_description
1 polymer ?
#
loop_
_entity_poly.entity_id
_entity_poly.type
_entity_poly.pdbx_seq_one_letter_code
_entity_poly.pdbx_strand_id
1 'polypeptide(L)'
;MKIFKCFLFLSFLFTIFSFKNHPISSIKLNADEAEKIVGVWFTDDKTSKIQIYKIDNQYFGKIIWLSSKENQKDLKINPKVGYQIFRKFTFEGENVWSGGQVSDPRSGLTVSGKMTLKNENTLNVRGYLGTPAFGKTVILQRVE
;
A
#
# COMPACT_ATOMS: atom_id res chain seq x y z
N MET A 1 -59.87 43.52 46.84
CA MET A 1 -59.56 43.13 45.44
C MET A 1 -58.26 42.34 45.48
N LYS A 2 -58.36 41.05 45.78
CA LYS A 2 -58.08 39.91 44.89
C LYS A 2 -56.60 39.79 44.49
N ILE A 3 -55.88 38.66 44.60
CA ILE A 3 -56.10 37.31 45.15
C ILE A 3 -54.68 36.75 45.46
N PHE A 4 -54.64 35.87 46.45
CA PHE A 4 -53.55 35.03 46.95
C PHE A 4 -53.15 33.86 46.01
N LYS A 5 -51.96 33.29 46.25
CA LYS A 5 -51.50 31.88 46.01
C LYS A 5 -50.95 31.48 44.63
N CYS A 6 -49.71 30.94 44.63
CA CYS A 6 -49.36 29.50 44.49
C CYS A 6 -47.89 29.38 44.05
N PHE A 7 -46.97 28.89 44.90
CA PHE A 7 -46.53 27.48 44.93
C PHE A 7 -46.15 26.93 43.54
N LEU A 8 -44.85 26.75 43.26
CA LEU A 8 -44.22 25.43 43.23
C LEU A 8 -42.72 25.52 42.84
N PHE A 9 -41.90 24.88 43.68
CA PHE A 9 -40.72 24.08 43.33
C PHE A 9 -40.27 24.06 41.86
N LEU A 10 -39.03 24.49 41.61
CA LEU A 10 -38.08 23.61 40.91
C LEU A 10 -36.65 24.06 41.24
N SER A 11 -36.02 23.39 42.20
CA SER A 11 -34.57 23.42 42.34
C SER A 11 -33.99 22.77 41.09
N PHE A 12 -33.57 23.58 40.12
CA PHE A 12 -32.76 23.05 39.03
C PHE A 12 -31.36 22.84 39.58
N LEU A 13 -31.14 21.67 40.19
CA LEU A 13 -29.82 21.15 40.49
C LEU A 13 -29.14 20.99 39.13
N PHE A 14 -28.36 21.98 38.71
CA PHE A 14 -27.45 21.85 37.59
C PHE A 14 -26.37 20.87 38.06
N THR A 15 -26.65 19.58 37.98
CA THR A 15 -25.60 18.56 37.99
C THR A 15 -24.78 18.85 36.75
N ILE A 16 -23.69 19.58 36.94
CA ILE A 16 -22.59 19.68 36.00
C ILE A 16 -22.16 18.24 35.79
N PHE A 17 -22.67 17.61 34.74
CA PHE A 17 -22.12 16.37 34.23
C PHE A 17 -20.73 16.78 33.75
N SER A 18 -19.73 16.66 34.64
CA SER A 18 -18.34 16.79 34.29
C SER A 18 -18.06 15.74 33.23
N PHE A 19 -18.20 16.15 31.97
CA PHE A 19 -17.61 15.46 30.84
C PHE A 19 -16.11 15.47 31.12
N LYS A 20 -15.64 14.42 31.79
CA LYS A 20 -14.23 14.08 31.78
C LYS A 20 -13.92 13.86 30.32
N ASN A 21 -13.19 14.82 29.73
CA ASN A 21 -12.57 14.70 28.43
C ASN A 21 -11.63 13.50 28.49
N HIS A 22 -12.17 12.31 28.23
CA HIS A 22 -11.35 11.14 27.98
C HIS A 22 -10.57 11.44 26.71
N PRO A 23 -9.22 11.34 26.73
CA PRO A 23 -8.44 11.53 25.53
C PRO A 23 -8.95 10.52 24.50
N ILE A 24 -9.53 11.03 23.42
CA ILE A 24 -9.89 10.22 22.26
C ILE A 24 -8.57 9.71 21.72
N SER A 25 -8.26 8.44 21.98
CA SER A 25 -7.12 7.75 21.39
C SER A 25 -7.25 7.88 19.88
N SER A 26 -6.35 8.62 19.23
CA SER A 26 -6.29 8.64 17.78
C SER A 26 -6.04 7.21 17.31
N ILE A 27 -7.01 6.59 16.65
CA ILE A 27 -6.77 5.36 15.89
C ILE A 27 -5.71 5.75 14.84
N LYS A 28 -4.46 5.36 15.07
CA LYS A 28 -3.44 5.42 14.03
C LYS A 28 -3.91 4.44 12.96
N LEU A 29 -4.55 4.93 11.91
CA LEU A 29 -4.73 4.15 10.70
C LEU A 29 -3.33 3.71 10.25
N ASN A 30 -3.17 2.44 9.87
CA ASN A 30 -1.93 1.82 9.37
C ASN A 30 -1.44 2.43 8.02
N ALA A 31 -1.75 3.69 7.74
CA ALA A 31 -1.30 4.44 6.58
C ALA A 31 0.22 4.37 6.45
N ASP A 32 0.95 4.47 7.57
CA ASP A 32 2.41 4.38 7.58
C ASP A 32 2.92 3.01 7.08
N GLU A 33 2.20 1.92 7.38
CA GLU A 33 2.56 0.59 6.88
C GLU A 33 2.21 0.41 5.41
N ALA A 34 1.06 0.94 4.99
CA ALA A 34 0.58 0.85 3.61
C ALA A 34 1.55 1.54 2.63
N GLU A 35 2.22 2.61 3.07
CA GLU A 35 3.19 3.35 2.26
C GLU A 35 4.57 2.66 2.17
N LYS A 36 4.88 1.65 3.00
CA LYS A 36 6.23 1.04 3.08
C LYS A 36 6.76 0.47 1.77
N ILE A 37 5.88 0.04 0.85
CA ILE A 37 6.32 -0.49 -0.46
C ILE A 37 6.61 0.60 -1.50
N VAL A 38 6.17 1.83 -1.27
CA VAL A 38 6.38 2.94 -2.21
C VAL A 38 7.87 3.30 -2.29
N GLY A 39 8.36 3.58 -3.49
CA GLY A 39 9.77 3.93 -3.75
C GLY A 39 10.42 2.99 -4.75
N VAL A 40 11.76 2.97 -4.77
CA VAL A 40 12.53 2.22 -5.76
C VAL A 40 13.08 0.92 -5.18
N TRP A 41 13.00 -0.14 -5.96
CA TRP A 41 13.49 -1.47 -5.63
C TRP A 41 14.35 -2.04 -6.75
N PHE A 42 15.45 -2.70 -6.41
CA PHE A 42 16.17 -3.59 -7.28
C PHE A 42 15.52 -4.97 -7.36
N THR A 43 15.62 -5.64 -8.51
CA THR A 43 15.56 -7.11 -8.53
C THR A 43 16.77 -7.68 -7.76
N ASP A 44 16.61 -8.85 -7.14
CA ASP A 44 17.68 -9.51 -6.36
C ASP A 44 18.99 -9.72 -7.15
N ASP A 45 18.88 -10.01 -8.45
CA ASP A 45 20.00 -10.11 -9.40
C ASP A 45 20.63 -8.75 -9.80
N LYS A 46 20.08 -7.63 -9.29
CA LYS A 46 20.46 -6.23 -9.56
C LYS A 46 20.45 -5.86 -11.05
N THR A 47 19.64 -6.54 -11.86
CA THR A 47 19.54 -6.25 -13.29
C THR A 47 18.52 -5.17 -13.64
N SER A 48 17.56 -4.90 -12.74
CA SER A 48 16.47 -3.94 -12.97
C SER A 48 16.18 -3.10 -11.74
N LYS A 49 15.78 -1.83 -11.92
CA LYS A 49 15.12 -1.02 -10.88
C LYS A 49 13.65 -0.82 -11.22
N ILE A 50 12.80 -1.01 -10.23
CA ILE A 50 11.35 -0.90 -10.28
C ILE A 50 10.93 0.21 -9.33
N GLN A 51 10.22 1.20 -9.83
CA GLN A 51 9.55 2.19 -9.00
C GLN A 51 8.14 1.69 -8.69
N ILE A 52 7.83 1.49 -7.41
CA ILE A 52 6.49 1.28 -6.90
C ILE A 52 5.93 2.63 -6.46
N TYR A 53 4.70 2.93 -6.87
CA TYR A 53 4.02 4.17 -6.58
C TYR A 53 2.53 3.91 -6.33
N LYS A 54 1.88 4.85 -5.65
CA LYS A 54 0.47 4.76 -5.27
C LYS A 54 -0.36 5.74 -6.10
N ILE A 55 -1.54 5.30 -6.53
CA ILE A 55 -2.61 6.16 -7.07
C ILE A 55 -3.87 5.80 -6.28
N ASP A 56 -4.45 6.80 -5.62
CA ASP A 56 -5.54 6.60 -4.64
C ASP A 56 -5.17 5.55 -3.60
N ASN A 57 -5.90 4.43 -3.53
CA ASN A 57 -5.64 3.30 -2.63
C ASN A 57 -4.99 2.09 -3.32
N GLN A 58 -4.49 2.27 -4.54
CA GLN A 58 -3.92 1.20 -5.34
C GLN A 58 -2.44 1.44 -5.64
N TYR A 59 -1.67 0.36 -5.69
CA TYR A 59 -0.23 0.37 -5.93
C TYR A 59 0.10 -0.18 -7.31
N PHE A 60 1.04 0.50 -7.95
CA PHE A 60 1.49 0.27 -9.30
C PHE A 60 3.00 0.24 -9.34
N GLY A 61 3.56 -0.36 -10.38
CA GLY A 61 5.00 -0.52 -10.50
C GLY A 61 5.45 -0.50 -11.94
N LYS A 62 6.53 0.24 -12.21
CA LYS A 62 7.14 0.33 -13.54
C LYS A 62 8.64 0.18 -13.47
N ILE A 63 9.22 -0.37 -14.54
CA ILE A 63 10.68 -0.41 -14.70
C ILE A 63 11.17 1.00 -14.97
N ILE A 64 12.17 1.47 -14.21
CA ILE A 64 12.77 2.80 -14.39
C ILE A 64 14.24 2.74 -14.81
N TRP A 65 14.87 1.58 -14.69
CA TRP A 65 16.24 1.37 -15.11
C TRP A 65 16.52 -0.11 -15.36
N LEU A 66 17.40 -0.40 -16.31
CA LEU A 66 17.89 -1.73 -16.64
C LEU A 66 19.42 -1.69 -16.76
N SER A 67 20.06 -2.72 -16.24
CA SER A 67 21.51 -2.91 -16.37
C SER A 67 21.89 -3.15 -17.83
N SER A 68 23.16 -2.92 -18.17
CA SER A 68 23.68 -3.16 -19.52
C SER A 68 23.52 -4.61 -19.99
N LYS A 69 23.35 -5.58 -19.09
CA LYS A 69 23.09 -6.99 -19.42
C LYS A 69 21.66 -7.22 -19.94
N GLU A 70 20.69 -6.48 -19.42
CA GLU A 70 19.28 -6.53 -19.83
C GLU A 70 18.95 -5.54 -20.96
N ASN A 71 19.87 -4.63 -21.26
CA ASN A 71 19.79 -3.78 -22.43
C ASN A 71 20.11 -4.58 -23.69
N GLN A 72 19.20 -4.50 -24.66
CA GLN A 72 19.53 -4.93 -26.02
C GLN A 72 20.64 -4.00 -26.52
N LYS A 73 21.81 -4.59 -26.80
CA LYS A 73 22.86 -3.90 -27.55
C LYS A 73 22.19 -3.29 -28.78
N ASP A 74 22.49 -2.02 -29.04
CA ASP A 74 22.04 -1.25 -30.22
C ASP A 74 20.75 -0.42 -30.07
N LEU A 75 20.04 -0.49 -28.95
CA LEU A 75 18.95 0.45 -28.67
C LEU A 75 19.42 1.62 -27.79
N LYS A 76 19.33 2.85 -28.31
CA LYS A 76 19.55 4.09 -27.51
C LYS A 76 18.55 4.21 -26.35
N ILE A 77 17.36 3.62 -26.48
CA ILE A 77 16.31 3.58 -25.46
C ILE A 77 15.79 2.14 -25.39
N ASN A 78 15.86 1.52 -24.22
CA ASN A 78 15.30 0.18 -24.01
C ASN A 78 13.77 0.28 -23.86
N PRO A 79 12.97 -0.36 -24.73
CA PRO A 79 11.50 -0.26 -24.72
C PRO A 79 10.86 -0.82 -23.44
N LYS A 80 11.61 -1.58 -22.64
CA LYS A 80 11.14 -2.09 -21.35
C LYS A 80 11.16 -1.02 -20.25
N VAL A 81 11.93 0.07 -20.40
CA VAL A 81 11.88 1.19 -19.45
C VAL A 81 10.54 1.90 -19.60
N GLY A 82 9.86 2.14 -18.48
CA GLY A 82 8.49 2.63 -18.43
C GLY A 82 7.43 1.53 -18.46
N TYR A 83 7.80 0.27 -18.76
CA TYR A 83 6.86 -0.83 -18.78
C TYR A 83 6.25 -1.06 -17.38
N GLN A 84 4.92 -1.06 -17.31
CA GLN A 84 4.17 -1.23 -16.07
C GLN A 84 4.02 -2.72 -15.75
N ILE A 85 4.86 -3.18 -14.82
CA ILE A 85 4.90 -4.57 -14.37
C ILE A 85 3.90 -4.88 -13.25
N PHE A 86 3.53 -3.90 -12.42
CA PHE A 86 2.58 -4.10 -11.32
C PHE A 86 1.36 -3.22 -11.51
N ARG A 87 0.17 -3.80 -11.32
CA ARG A 87 -1.12 -3.11 -11.51
C ARG A 87 -2.07 -3.39 -10.36
N LYS A 88 -2.66 -2.33 -9.82
CA LYS A 88 -3.86 -2.38 -8.96
C LYS A 88 -3.74 -3.27 -7.72
N PHE A 89 -2.57 -3.29 -7.07
CA PHE A 89 -2.43 -3.94 -5.78
C PHE A 89 -3.13 -3.11 -4.70
N THR A 90 -3.71 -3.76 -3.71
CA THR A 90 -4.36 -3.10 -2.56
C THR A 90 -3.70 -3.60 -1.28
N PHE A 91 -3.53 -2.72 -0.29
CA PHE A 91 -3.00 -3.11 1.02
C PHE A 91 -4.05 -3.88 1.81
N GLU A 92 -3.70 -5.06 2.31
CA GLU A 92 -4.59 -5.94 3.08
C GLU A 92 -4.28 -5.90 4.59
N GLY A 93 -3.28 -5.13 5.02
CA GLY A 93 -2.73 -5.21 6.37
C GLY A 93 -1.54 -6.18 6.48
N GLU A 94 -0.90 -6.21 7.65
CA GLU A 94 0.14 -7.19 7.99
C GLU A 94 1.27 -7.33 6.95
N ASN A 95 1.71 -6.19 6.38
CA ASN A 95 2.74 -6.17 5.34
C ASN A 95 2.38 -6.94 4.05
N VAL A 96 1.09 -7.07 3.73
CA VAL A 96 0.59 -7.76 2.54
C VAL A 96 -0.15 -6.81 1.61
N TRP A 97 0.14 -6.93 0.31
CA TRP A 97 -0.66 -6.29 -0.75
C TRP A 97 -1.13 -7.35 -1.75
N SER A 98 -2.41 -7.33 -2.09
CA SER A 98 -3.05 -8.38 -2.89
C SER A 98 -4.02 -7.81 -3.93
N GLY A 99 -4.72 -8.67 -4.67
CA GLY A 99 -5.71 -8.28 -5.68
C GLY A 99 -5.14 -7.69 -6.97
N GLY A 100 -3.82 -7.46 -7.02
CA GLY A 100 -3.13 -6.91 -8.18
C GLY A 100 -2.71 -7.94 -9.22
N GLN A 101 -2.05 -7.44 -10.26
CA GLN A 101 -1.52 -8.23 -11.36
C GLN A 101 -0.03 -7.96 -11.58
N VAL A 102 0.70 -9.00 -11.96
CA VAL A 102 2.10 -8.94 -12.39
C VAL A 102 2.16 -9.23 -13.88
N SER A 103 2.81 -8.36 -14.64
CA SER A 103 3.01 -8.51 -16.08
C SER A 103 4.49 -8.69 -16.40
N ASP A 104 4.82 -9.74 -17.15
CA ASP A 104 6.18 -10.01 -17.62
C ASP A 104 6.48 -9.20 -18.90
N PRO A 105 7.46 -8.28 -18.88
CA PRO A 105 7.81 -7.47 -20.05
C PRO A 105 8.42 -8.26 -21.21
N ARG A 106 8.81 -9.53 -21.01
CA ARG A 106 9.42 -10.40 -22.03
C ARG A 106 8.36 -11.14 -22.84
N SER A 107 7.36 -11.68 -22.15
CA SER A 107 6.30 -12.50 -22.76
C SER A 107 4.97 -11.76 -22.95
N GLY A 108 4.76 -10.65 -22.25
CA GLY A 108 3.46 -9.97 -22.16
C GLY A 108 2.44 -10.67 -21.26
N LEU A 109 2.78 -11.85 -20.73
CA LEU A 109 1.89 -12.62 -19.86
C LEU A 109 1.59 -11.82 -18.59
N THR A 110 0.30 -11.73 -18.26
CA THR A 110 -0.18 -11.06 -17.05
C THR A 110 -0.87 -12.07 -16.16
N VAL A 111 -0.46 -12.13 -14.90
CA VAL A 111 -0.91 -13.11 -13.89
C VAL A 111 -1.35 -12.39 -12.62
N SER A 112 -2.10 -13.09 -11.76
CA SER A 112 -2.47 -12.55 -10.44
C SER A 112 -1.23 -12.39 -9.56
N GLY A 113 -1.26 -11.39 -8.68
CA GLY A 113 -0.12 -11.00 -7.87
C GLY A 113 -0.42 -10.90 -6.38
N LYS A 114 0.58 -11.23 -5.56
CA LYS A 114 0.61 -10.91 -4.13
C LYS A 114 2.01 -10.38 -3.77
N MET A 115 2.06 -9.25 -3.06
CA MET A 115 3.29 -8.72 -2.48
C MET A 115 3.31 -8.94 -0.97
N THR A 116 4.49 -9.22 -0.42
CA THR A 116 4.68 -9.38 1.03
C THR A 116 5.99 -8.75 1.42
N LEU A 117 5.94 -7.69 2.22
CA LEU A 117 7.13 -7.02 2.75
C LEU A 117 7.66 -7.84 3.93
N LYS A 118 8.85 -8.43 3.78
CA LYS A 118 9.45 -9.31 4.79
C LYS A 118 10.18 -8.53 5.87
N ASN A 119 10.78 -7.41 5.48
CA ASN A 119 11.40 -6.41 6.33
C ASN A 119 11.46 -5.11 5.51
N GLU A 120 11.96 -4.02 6.08
CA GLU A 120 12.03 -2.70 5.44
C GLU A 120 12.72 -2.71 4.06
N ASN A 121 13.62 -3.67 3.83
CA ASN A 121 14.46 -3.72 2.63
C ASN A 121 14.17 -4.89 1.69
N THR A 122 13.27 -5.81 2.04
CA THR A 122 12.99 -7.02 1.25
C THR A 122 11.50 -7.18 0.97
N LEU A 123 11.12 -7.09 -0.30
CA LEU A 123 9.76 -7.25 -0.79
C LEU A 123 9.65 -8.48 -1.68
N ASN A 124 8.83 -9.46 -1.28
CA ASN A 124 8.55 -10.62 -2.10
C ASN A 124 7.35 -10.34 -2.99
N VAL A 125 7.49 -10.54 -4.29
CA VAL A 125 6.41 -10.39 -5.28
C VAL A 125 6.13 -11.75 -5.91
N ARG A 126 4.96 -12.32 -5.64
CA ARG A 126 4.54 -13.60 -6.19
C ARG A 126 3.51 -13.42 -7.30
N GLY A 127 3.84 -13.89 -8.50
CA GLY A 127 2.92 -13.99 -9.64
C GLY A 127 2.43 -15.42 -9.82
N TYR A 128 1.13 -15.62 -10.04
CA TYR A 128 0.52 -16.95 -10.11
C TYR A 128 -0.71 -17.01 -11.02
N LEU A 129 -0.96 -18.20 -11.59
CA LEU A 129 -2.15 -18.49 -12.38
C LEU A 129 -3.19 -19.21 -11.51
N GLY A 130 -4.38 -18.61 -11.35
CA GLY A 130 -5.42 -19.16 -10.50
C GLY A 130 -5.09 -19.02 -9.01
N THR A 131 -4.43 -20.01 -8.41
CA THR A 131 -4.12 -20.02 -6.97
C THR A 131 -2.66 -19.67 -6.67
N PRO A 132 -2.35 -19.02 -5.52
CA PRO A 132 -0.97 -18.66 -5.14
C PRO A 132 0.01 -19.83 -5.06
N ALA A 133 -0.46 -21.06 -4.93
CA ALA A 133 0.39 -22.25 -4.94
C ALA A 133 1.11 -22.43 -6.28
N PHE A 134 0.43 -22.13 -7.40
CA PHE A 134 0.97 -22.30 -8.76
C PHE A 134 1.53 -21.00 -9.31
N GLY A 135 2.71 -20.62 -8.79
CA GLY A 135 3.35 -19.36 -9.17
C GLY A 135 4.84 -19.30 -8.91
N LYS A 136 5.43 -18.17 -9.24
CA LYS A 136 6.84 -17.83 -9.01
C LYS A 136 6.95 -16.57 -8.16
N THR A 137 7.97 -16.52 -7.33
CA THR A 137 8.26 -15.36 -6.50
C THR A 137 9.54 -14.70 -7.01
N VAL A 138 9.49 -13.39 -7.17
CA VAL A 138 10.66 -12.53 -7.39
C VAL A 138 10.91 -11.76 -6.10
N ILE A 139 12.17 -11.66 -5.71
CA ILE A 139 12.58 -10.90 -4.54
C ILE A 139 13.05 -9.52 -5.01
N LEU A 140 12.52 -8.48 -4.40
CA LEU A 140 12.92 -7.11 -4.61
C LEU A 140 13.65 -6.58 -3.38
N GLN A 141 14.76 -5.87 -3.61
CA GLN A 141 15.60 -5.26 -2.58
C GLN A 141 15.45 -3.74 -2.65
N ARG A 142 15.28 -3.07 -1.51
CA ARG A 142 15.16 -1.60 -1.47
C ARG A 142 16.43 -0.97 -2.06
N VAL A 143 16.27 0.08 -2.85
CA VAL A 143 17.41 0.91 -3.25
C VAL A 143 17.74 1.84 -2.11
N GLU A 144 18.95 1.73 -1.56
CA GLU A 144 19.56 2.70 -0.65
C GLU A 144 19.92 3.99 -1.38
#